data_AF-A0A7R9PG80-F1
#
_entry.id   AF-A0A7R9PG80-F1
#
_cell.length_a   1.000
_cell.length_b   1.000
_cell.length_c   1.000
_cell.angle_alpha   90.00
_cell.angle_beta   90.00
_cell.angle_gamma   90.00
#
_symmetry.space_group_name_H-M   'P 1'
#
loop_
_entity.id
_entity.type
_entity.pdbx_description
1 polymer ?
#
loop_
_entity_poly.entity_id
_entity_poly.type
_entity_poly.pdbx_seq_one_letter_code
_entity_poly.pdbx_strand_id
1 'polypeptide(L)'
;MYQWLKTGSVQKQKLTETPTEILCTSFDTDWINNTTPQQVQEPVPGQTTGLTGLVVSKHPHHTLGILYNKILRSLQKMPSDAAYRKYTEKIISERARIVETTSTVSEIENNIGCGQVEELIVQAENELVLARKMLGWKPWEPLVQDAAPHQWAWPPAKFGGELPLGSPCDDSTGLHSGQGLLEGLLQ
;
A
#
# COMPACT_ATOMS: atom_id res chain seq x y z
N MET A 1 25.99 13.88 -63.58
CA MET A 1 27.44 13.64 -63.67
C MET A 1 28.07 14.89 -63.05
N TYR A 2 28.47 14.89 -61.78
CA TYR A 2 29.60 14.13 -61.24
C TYR A 2 29.36 13.57 -59.83
N GLN A 3 29.91 12.37 -59.62
CA GLN A 3 29.91 11.57 -58.40
C GLN A 3 30.69 12.19 -57.23
N TRP A 4 30.10 11.98 -56.04
CA TRP A 4 30.68 11.61 -54.75
C TRP A 4 32.16 11.17 -54.68
N LEU A 5 32.87 11.51 -53.59
CA LEU A 5 33.40 10.54 -52.59
C LEU A 5 34.12 11.24 -51.41
N LYS A 6 33.56 10.99 -50.20
CA LYS A 6 34.17 10.65 -48.90
C LYS A 6 35.45 11.36 -48.43
N THR A 7 35.40 11.91 -47.21
CA THR A 7 36.08 11.35 -46.01
C THR A 7 35.58 12.08 -44.75
N GLY A 8 35.40 11.33 -43.67
CA GLY A 8 34.79 11.83 -42.43
C GLY A 8 35.75 12.57 -41.51
N SER A 9 35.18 13.36 -40.61
CA SER A 9 35.77 13.63 -39.30
C SER A 9 34.66 13.98 -38.33
N VAL A 10 34.51 13.13 -37.32
CA VAL A 10 33.67 13.32 -36.14
C VAL A 10 34.32 14.40 -35.30
N GLN A 11 33.61 15.49 -35.04
CA GLN A 11 33.66 16.25 -33.78
C GLN A 11 32.30 16.93 -33.59
N LYS A 12 31.37 16.24 -32.91
CA LYS A 12 30.23 16.92 -32.27
C LYS A 12 30.52 17.01 -30.78
N GLN A 13 30.39 18.23 -30.32
CA GLN A 13 30.80 18.73 -29.03
C GLN A 13 30.07 18.01 -27.90
N LYS A 14 30.83 17.74 -26.84
CA LYS A 14 30.45 17.20 -25.56
C LYS A 14 29.47 18.16 -24.87
N LEU A 15 28.18 17.84 -24.85
CA LEU A 15 27.24 18.42 -23.89
C LEU A 15 27.46 17.73 -22.55
N THR A 16 28.11 18.43 -21.63
CA THR A 16 28.20 18.05 -20.23
C THR A 16 26.87 18.40 -19.57
N GLU A 17 25.95 17.45 -19.49
CA GLU A 17 24.75 17.59 -18.68
C GLU A 17 25.11 17.29 -17.23
N THR A 18 25.04 18.33 -16.39
CA THR A 18 25.11 18.26 -14.93
C THR A 18 23.80 17.67 -14.40
N PRO A 19 23.80 16.70 -13.47
CA PRO A 19 22.58 16.10 -12.95
C PRO A 19 22.06 16.93 -11.78
N THR A 20 21.43 18.07 -12.05
CA THR A 20 20.75 18.83 -10.97
C THR A 20 19.59 19.66 -11.49
N GLU A 21 18.69 19.08 -12.28
CA GLU A 21 17.31 19.55 -12.38
C GLU A 21 16.38 18.34 -12.52
N ILE A 22 16.06 17.69 -11.39
CA ILE A 22 14.87 16.85 -11.32
C ILE A 22 13.68 17.81 -11.29
N LEU A 23 13.16 18.04 -12.49
CA LEU A 23 11.90 18.70 -12.74
C LEU A 23 10.80 18.08 -11.88
N CYS A 24 10.30 18.87 -10.94
CA CYS A 24 9.06 18.64 -10.20
C CYS A 24 7.84 18.92 -11.10
N THR A 25 7.75 18.31 -12.29
CA THR A 25 6.66 18.56 -13.25
C THR A 25 6.15 17.30 -13.93
N SER A 26 5.95 16.23 -13.18
CA SER A 26 5.12 15.11 -13.66
C SER A 26 4.39 14.46 -12.50
N PHE A 27 3.49 15.22 -11.88
CA PHE A 27 2.30 14.65 -11.27
C PHE A 27 1.46 14.13 -12.44
N ASP A 28 1.52 12.83 -12.74
CA ASP A 28 0.76 12.18 -13.82
C ASP A 28 -0.72 12.58 -13.73
N THR A 29 -1.13 13.58 -14.52
CA THR A 29 -2.48 14.14 -14.51
C THR A 29 -3.40 13.44 -15.52
N ASP A 30 -3.03 12.23 -15.92
CA ASP A 30 -3.81 11.40 -16.84
C ASP A 30 -4.89 10.56 -16.13
N TRP A 31 -4.91 10.54 -14.78
CA TRP A 31 -5.97 9.85 -14.04
C TRP A 31 -7.31 10.60 -14.02
N ILE A 32 -7.31 11.92 -14.30
CA ILE A 32 -8.53 12.73 -14.32
C ILE A 32 -9.31 12.51 -15.64
N ASN A 33 -8.63 12.13 -16.73
CA ASN A 33 -9.19 12.22 -18.08
C ASN A 33 -9.61 10.86 -18.71
N ASN A 34 -9.41 9.73 -18.01
CA ASN A 34 -9.81 8.40 -18.48
C ASN A 34 -11.01 7.81 -17.73
N THR A 35 -11.81 8.67 -17.10
CA THR A 35 -13.13 8.29 -16.62
C THR A 35 -14.06 8.34 -17.82
N THR A 36 -14.40 7.18 -18.40
CA THR A 36 -15.65 7.02 -19.16
C THR A 36 -16.72 7.81 -18.42
N PRO A 37 -17.50 8.70 -19.05
CA PRO A 37 -18.56 9.41 -18.37
C PRO A 37 -19.42 8.39 -17.64
N GLN A 38 -19.22 8.29 -16.31
CA GLN A 38 -20.13 7.59 -15.45
C GLN A 38 -21.43 8.31 -15.72
N GLN A 39 -22.38 7.62 -16.35
CA GLN A 39 -23.71 8.18 -16.53
C GLN A 39 -24.14 8.66 -15.16
N VAL A 40 -24.28 9.98 -15.01
CA VAL A 40 -24.74 10.59 -13.76
C VAL A 40 -26.12 9.98 -13.53
N GLN A 41 -26.18 8.98 -12.67
CA GLN A 41 -27.43 8.35 -12.32
C GLN A 41 -28.16 9.39 -11.49
N GLU A 42 -29.20 9.97 -12.08
CA GLU A 42 -30.14 10.85 -11.38
C GLU A 42 -30.48 10.21 -10.02
N PRO A 43 -30.28 10.96 -8.91
CA PRO A 43 -30.51 10.46 -7.57
C PRO A 43 -31.97 10.01 -7.45
N VAL A 44 -32.19 8.86 -6.82
CA VAL A 44 -33.54 8.38 -6.55
C VAL A 44 -34.21 9.41 -5.64
N PRO A 45 -35.37 9.99 -6.02
CA PRO A 45 -35.95 11.09 -5.27
C PRO A 45 -36.27 10.67 -3.84
N GLY A 46 -35.61 11.32 -2.87
CA GLY A 46 -35.93 11.23 -1.44
C GLY A 46 -34.98 10.41 -0.55
N GLN A 47 -33.97 9.73 -1.10
CA GLN A 47 -32.97 9.01 -0.30
C GLN A 47 -31.62 9.70 -0.36
N THR A 48 -31.00 9.89 0.80
CA THR A 48 -29.67 10.49 0.97
C THR A 48 -28.87 9.63 1.94
N THR A 49 -27.57 9.53 1.69
CA THR A 49 -26.59 8.92 2.61
C THR A 49 -26.33 9.80 3.84
N GLY A 50 -26.79 11.07 3.84
CA GLY A 50 -26.45 12.04 4.87
C GLY A 50 -25.00 12.55 4.78
N LEU A 51 -24.23 12.10 3.79
CA LEU A 51 -22.85 12.51 3.54
C LEU A 51 -22.79 13.34 2.24
N THR A 52 -22.06 14.46 2.30
CA THR A 52 -21.92 15.34 1.14
C THR A 52 -21.01 14.71 0.09
N GLY A 53 -21.44 14.70 -1.17
CA GLY A 53 -20.66 14.14 -2.28
C GLY A 53 -20.72 12.62 -2.42
N LEU A 54 -21.46 11.92 -1.56
CA LEU A 54 -21.68 10.46 -1.66
C LEU A 54 -23.07 10.16 -2.20
N VAL A 55 -23.14 9.71 -3.45
CA VAL A 55 -24.40 9.38 -4.12
C VAL A 55 -24.92 8.00 -3.69
N VAL A 56 -26.24 7.88 -3.52
CA VAL A 56 -26.89 6.61 -3.16
C VAL A 56 -26.80 5.62 -4.32
N SER A 57 -26.39 4.38 -4.03
CA SER A 57 -26.26 3.34 -5.05
C SER A 57 -27.56 2.60 -5.27
N LYS A 58 -27.96 2.40 -6.54
CA LYS A 58 -29.19 1.66 -6.90
C LYS A 58 -29.05 0.16 -6.68
N HIS A 59 -27.85 -0.39 -6.89
CA HIS A 59 -27.59 -1.83 -6.86
C HIS A 59 -26.24 -2.13 -6.15
N PRO A 60 -26.15 -1.95 -4.82
CA PRO A 60 -24.90 -2.09 -4.08
C PRO A 60 -24.32 -3.50 -4.11
N HIS A 61 -25.15 -4.55 -3.95
CA HIS A 61 -24.70 -5.95 -3.97
C HIS A 61 -23.95 -6.31 -5.27
N HIS A 62 -24.57 -5.99 -6.41
CA HIS A 62 -24.00 -6.28 -7.72
C HIS A 62 -22.69 -5.53 -7.95
N THR A 63 -22.67 -4.24 -7.57
CA THR A 63 -21.48 -3.39 -7.73
C THR A 63 -20.32 -3.89 -6.88
N LEU A 64 -20.56 -4.20 -5.60
CA LEU A 64 -19.56 -4.75 -4.69
C LEU A 64 -19.03 -6.12 -5.18
N GLY A 65 -19.92 -7.01 -5.61
CA GLY A 65 -19.53 -8.31 -6.16
C GLY A 65 -18.58 -8.19 -7.35
N ILE A 66 -18.85 -7.26 -8.28
CA ILE A 66 -17.96 -6.98 -9.42
C ILE A 66 -16.61 -6.44 -8.94
N LEU A 67 -16.61 -5.48 -8.01
CA LEU A 67 -15.39 -4.83 -7.53
C LEU A 67 -14.48 -5.82 -6.80
N TYR A 68 -15.01 -6.60 -5.85
CA TYR A 68 -14.24 -7.61 -5.13
C TYR A 68 -13.65 -8.67 -6.07
N ASN A 69 -14.42 -9.16 -7.03
CA ASN A 69 -13.91 -10.08 -8.04
C ASN A 69 -12.79 -9.46 -8.90
N LYS A 70 -12.89 -8.18 -9.26
CA LYS A 70 -11.81 -7.47 -9.99
C LYS A 70 -10.55 -7.31 -9.13
N ILE A 71 -10.71 -7.04 -7.84
CA ILE A 71 -9.58 -6.94 -6.90
C ILE A 71 -8.89 -8.29 -6.81
N LEU A 72 -9.61 -9.39 -6.53
CA LEU A 72 -9.05 -10.74 -6.43
C LEU A 72 -8.26 -11.14 -7.69
N ARG A 73 -8.78 -10.85 -8.89
CA ARG A 73 -8.05 -11.08 -10.16
C ARG A 73 -6.77 -10.23 -10.29
N SER A 74 -6.76 -9.03 -9.71
CA SER A 74 -5.59 -8.16 -9.70
C SER A 74 -4.54 -8.69 -8.71
N LEU A 75 -4.98 -9.16 -7.54
CA LEU A 75 -4.13 -9.76 -6.51
C LEU A 75 -3.42 -11.03 -6.98
N GLN A 76 -4.08 -11.84 -7.82
CA GLN A 76 -3.50 -13.05 -8.42
C GLN A 76 -2.23 -12.81 -9.24
N LYS A 77 -1.99 -11.59 -9.71
CA LYS A 77 -0.79 -11.21 -10.48
C LYS A 77 0.44 -10.94 -9.59
N MET A 78 0.25 -10.78 -8.29
CA MET A 78 1.32 -10.59 -7.31
C MET A 78 1.81 -11.93 -6.77
N PRO A 79 3.04 -12.04 -6.25
CA PRO A 79 3.52 -13.30 -5.69
C PRO A 79 2.77 -13.64 -4.39
N SER A 80 2.59 -14.94 -4.10
CA SER A 80 1.75 -15.43 -3.00
C SER A 80 2.34 -15.19 -1.61
N ASP A 81 3.65 -14.94 -1.54
CA ASP A 81 4.39 -14.65 -0.32
C ASP A 81 4.25 -13.19 0.13
N ALA A 82 3.96 -12.27 -0.79
CA ALA A 82 3.79 -10.85 -0.53
C ALA A 82 2.75 -10.60 0.58
N ALA A 83 3.18 -9.87 1.62
CA ALA A 83 2.33 -9.56 2.77
C ALA A 83 1.03 -8.86 2.36
N TYR A 84 1.12 -7.84 1.49
CA TYR A 84 -0.05 -7.11 0.98
C TYR A 84 -1.08 -8.05 0.34
N ARG A 85 -0.64 -9.00 -0.49
CA ARG A 85 -1.54 -9.97 -1.15
C ARG A 85 -2.27 -10.81 -0.11
N LYS A 86 -1.55 -11.43 0.84
CA LYS A 86 -2.13 -12.30 1.88
C LYS A 86 -3.21 -11.61 2.70
N TYR A 87 -2.93 -10.41 3.20
CA TYR A 87 -3.86 -9.69 4.06
C TYR A 87 -5.06 -9.13 3.28
N THR A 88 -4.82 -8.60 2.09
CA THR A 88 -5.89 -8.04 1.26
C THR A 88 -6.81 -9.14 0.73
N GLU A 89 -6.26 -10.28 0.27
CA GLU A 89 -7.07 -11.43 -0.14
C GLU A 89 -7.97 -11.90 1.00
N LYS A 90 -7.45 -11.99 2.23
CA LYS A 90 -8.24 -12.38 3.40
C LYS A 90 -9.41 -11.42 3.66
N ILE A 91 -9.15 -10.10 3.66
CA ILE A 91 -10.18 -9.08 3.90
C ILE A 91 -11.24 -9.10 2.80
N ILE A 92 -10.81 -9.13 1.54
CA ILE A 92 -11.71 -9.07 0.38
C ILE A 92 -12.53 -10.36 0.25
N SER A 93 -11.94 -11.53 0.53
CA SER A 93 -12.67 -12.81 0.50
C SER A 93 -13.74 -12.87 1.59
N GLU A 94 -13.43 -12.40 2.81
CA GLU A 94 -14.43 -12.35 3.88
C GLU A 94 -15.57 -11.39 3.54
N ARG A 95 -15.25 -10.17 3.07
CA ARG A 95 -16.25 -9.18 2.66
C ARG A 95 -17.10 -9.69 1.48
N ALA A 96 -16.49 -10.35 0.49
CA ALA A 96 -17.21 -10.95 -0.62
C ALA A 96 -18.18 -12.03 -0.16
N ARG A 97 -17.75 -12.91 0.77
CA ARG A 97 -18.61 -13.93 1.37
C ARG A 97 -19.81 -13.32 2.08
N ILE A 98 -19.60 -12.24 2.85
CA ILE A 98 -20.71 -11.53 3.52
C ILE A 98 -21.70 -11.00 2.48
N VAL A 99 -21.22 -10.35 1.41
CA VAL A 99 -22.09 -9.79 0.36
C VAL A 99 -22.85 -10.87 -0.42
N GLU A 100 -22.28 -12.07 -0.58
CA GLU A 100 -22.94 -13.20 -1.24
C GLU A 100 -23.97 -13.92 -0.36
N THR A 101 -23.73 -14.00 0.95
CA THR A 101 -24.60 -14.71 1.90
C THR A 101 -25.78 -13.88 2.38
N THR A 102 -25.62 -12.56 2.44
CA THR A 102 -26.66 -11.64 2.91
C THR A 102 -27.46 -11.07 1.74
N SER A 103 -28.77 -10.94 1.92
CA SER A 103 -29.68 -10.39 0.90
C SER A 103 -30.03 -8.92 1.13
N THR A 104 -29.84 -8.43 2.35
CA THR A 104 -30.26 -7.09 2.77
C THR A 104 -29.06 -6.18 3.03
N VAL A 105 -29.13 -4.93 2.57
CA VAL A 105 -28.06 -3.93 2.74
C VAL A 105 -27.70 -3.68 4.20
N SER A 106 -28.70 -3.56 5.08
CA SER A 106 -28.46 -3.34 6.52
C SER A 106 -27.67 -4.48 7.18
N GLU A 107 -27.88 -5.73 6.73
CA GLU A 107 -27.11 -6.86 7.25
C GLU A 107 -25.65 -6.77 6.79
N ILE A 108 -25.38 -6.35 5.55
CA ILE A 108 -24.01 -6.13 5.06
C ILE A 108 -23.29 -5.10 5.94
N GLU A 109 -23.94 -3.96 6.20
CA GLU A 109 -23.37 -2.87 6.99
C GLU A 109 -23.04 -3.32 8.41
N ASN A 110 -23.94 -4.06 9.06
CA ASN A 110 -23.75 -4.57 10.40
C ASN A 110 -22.67 -5.66 10.47
N ASN A 111 -22.61 -6.56 9.49
CA ASN A 111 -21.63 -7.65 9.48
C ASN A 111 -20.21 -7.16 9.14
N ILE A 112 -20.08 -6.17 8.25
CA ILE A 112 -18.76 -5.61 7.87
C ILE A 112 -18.32 -4.55 8.88
N GLY A 113 -19.25 -3.77 9.44
CA GLY A 113 -18.98 -2.79 10.49
C GLY A 113 -18.05 -1.63 10.06
N CYS A 114 -18.06 -1.26 8.76
CA CYS A 114 -17.15 -0.25 8.19
C CYS A 114 -17.90 0.90 7.48
N GLY A 115 -19.02 1.36 8.03
CA GLY A 115 -19.82 2.46 7.50
C GLY A 115 -20.98 2.01 6.60
N GLN A 116 -21.50 2.94 5.78
CA GLN A 116 -22.58 2.69 4.82
C GLN A 116 -22.09 1.89 3.62
N VAL A 117 -23.00 1.22 2.92
CA VAL A 117 -22.65 0.40 1.75
C VAL A 117 -22.03 1.21 0.60
N GLU A 118 -22.41 2.48 0.45
CA GLU A 118 -21.82 3.41 -0.53
C GLU A 118 -20.34 3.69 -0.21
N GLU A 119 -19.99 3.84 1.07
CA GLU A 119 -18.60 4.03 1.49
C GLU A 119 -17.77 2.78 1.19
N LEU A 120 -18.36 1.58 1.35
CA LEU A 120 -17.72 0.32 0.99
C LEU A 120 -17.43 0.22 -0.50
N ILE A 121 -18.32 0.73 -1.35
CA ILE A 121 -18.11 0.79 -2.81
C ILE A 121 -16.89 1.67 -3.11
N VAL A 122 -16.82 2.87 -2.53
CA VAL A 122 -15.69 3.79 -2.70
C VAL A 122 -14.38 3.17 -2.19
N GLN A 123 -14.41 2.52 -1.03
CA GLN A 123 -13.25 1.78 -0.50
C GLN A 123 -12.79 0.69 -1.47
N ALA A 124 -13.71 -0.10 -2.03
CA ALA A 124 -13.38 -1.16 -2.99
C ALA A 124 -12.83 -0.60 -4.31
N GLU A 125 -13.34 0.54 -4.79
CA GLU A 125 -12.79 1.22 -5.96
C GLU A 125 -11.36 1.71 -5.71
N ASN A 126 -11.12 2.37 -4.58
CA ASN A 126 -9.80 2.83 -4.16
C ASN A 126 -8.82 1.65 -4.01
N GLU A 127 -9.27 0.55 -3.42
CA GLU A 127 -8.48 -0.67 -3.26
C GLU A 127 -8.13 -1.30 -4.62
N LEU A 128 -9.08 -1.31 -5.57
CA LEU A 128 -8.81 -1.79 -6.93
C LEU A 128 -7.75 -0.92 -7.64
N VAL A 129 -7.82 0.40 -7.48
CA VAL A 129 -6.82 1.32 -8.02
C VAL A 129 -5.46 1.10 -7.35
N LEU A 130 -5.44 0.97 -6.03
CA LEU A 130 -4.22 0.68 -5.27
C LEU A 130 -3.60 -0.64 -5.73
N ALA A 131 -4.37 -1.73 -5.78
CA ALA A 131 -3.90 -3.04 -6.21
C ALA A 131 -3.26 -3.00 -7.61
N ARG A 132 -3.81 -2.19 -8.54
CA ARG A 132 -3.21 -1.99 -9.86
C ARG A 132 -1.88 -1.23 -9.80
N LYS A 133 -1.78 -0.20 -8.96
CA LYS A 133 -0.53 0.56 -8.75
C LYS A 133 0.55 -0.28 -8.08
N MET A 134 0.17 -1.15 -7.14
CA MET A 134 1.08 -2.07 -6.45
C MET A 134 1.81 -3.01 -7.41
N LEU A 135 1.21 -3.37 -8.54
CA LEU A 135 1.88 -4.14 -9.60
C LEU A 135 3.06 -3.38 -10.24
N GLY A 136 2.98 -2.06 -10.32
CA GLY A 136 4.06 -1.20 -10.81
C GLY A 136 5.10 -0.92 -9.74
N TRP A 137 4.67 -0.65 -8.50
CA TRP A 137 5.57 -0.30 -7.39
C TRP A 137 6.34 -1.48 -6.80
N LYS A 138 5.77 -2.68 -6.86
CA LYS A 138 6.36 -3.94 -6.32
C LYS A 138 6.98 -3.81 -4.93
N PRO A 139 6.24 -3.33 -3.91
CA PRO A 139 6.78 -3.06 -2.58
C PRO A 139 7.14 -4.33 -1.77
N TRP A 140 6.92 -5.52 -2.33
CA TRP A 140 7.39 -6.79 -1.76
C TRP A 140 8.87 -7.06 -2.09
N GLU A 141 9.50 -6.27 -2.95
CA GLU A 141 10.94 -6.33 -3.16
C GLU A 141 11.68 -5.81 -1.92
N PRO A 142 12.91 -6.29 -1.66
CA PRO A 142 13.73 -5.79 -0.55
C PRO A 142 13.96 -4.28 -0.63
N LEU A 143 14.29 -3.68 0.51
CA LEU A 143 14.61 -2.26 0.60
C LEU A 143 15.70 -1.89 -0.42
N VAL A 144 15.48 -0.82 -1.17
CA VAL A 144 16.44 -0.31 -2.16
C VAL A 144 17.71 0.20 -1.48
N GLN A 145 17.56 0.80 -0.29
CA GLN A 145 18.67 1.34 0.49
C GLN A 145 18.38 1.16 1.97
N ASP A 146 19.39 0.74 2.73
CA ASP A 146 19.36 0.74 4.18
C ASP A 146 19.39 2.19 4.72
N ALA A 147 18.77 2.38 5.88
CA ALA A 147 18.85 3.66 6.58
C ALA A 147 20.30 3.97 6.94
N ALA A 148 20.69 5.26 6.86
CA ALA A 148 21.99 5.66 7.37
C ALA A 148 22.06 5.33 8.87
N PRO A 149 23.27 5.05 9.42
CA PRO A 149 23.45 4.99 10.87
C PRO A 149 22.78 6.20 11.51
N HIS A 150 22.22 6.09 12.71
CA HIS A 150 21.58 7.20 13.47
C HIS A 150 20.43 7.98 12.78
N GLN A 151 19.99 7.65 11.56
CA GLN A 151 18.92 8.38 10.85
C GLN A 151 17.60 8.42 11.63
N TRP A 152 17.26 7.31 12.29
CA TRP A 152 16.03 7.15 13.06
C TRP A 152 16.27 7.23 14.58
N ALA A 153 17.44 7.69 15.01
CA ALA A 153 17.73 7.88 16.44
C ALA A 153 16.97 9.10 16.96
N TRP A 154 16.09 8.87 17.94
CA TRP A 154 15.36 9.92 18.63
C TRP A 154 15.52 9.76 20.15
N PRO A 155 15.84 10.83 20.91
CA PRO A 155 16.06 12.22 20.48
C PRO A 155 17.33 12.39 19.61
N PRO A 156 17.47 13.49 18.85
CA PRO A 156 18.59 13.69 17.94
C PRO A 156 19.84 13.96 18.77
N ALA A 157 20.63 12.91 19.03
CA ALA A 157 21.92 13.04 19.69
C ALA A 157 22.81 13.94 18.81
N LYS A 158 23.38 14.98 19.42
CA LYS A 158 24.12 16.00 18.68
C LYS A 158 25.33 15.34 18.02
N PHE A 159 25.40 15.46 16.71
CA PHE A 159 26.55 15.03 15.92
C PHE A 159 27.82 15.68 16.46
N GLY A 160 28.63 14.91 17.18
CA GLY A 160 29.91 15.36 17.72
C GLY A 160 30.06 15.07 19.21
N GLY A 161 30.69 13.94 19.53
CA GLY A 161 31.12 13.60 20.88
C GLY A 161 30.83 12.16 21.23
N GLU A 162 31.87 11.34 21.17
CA GLU A 162 31.95 10.04 21.81
C GLU A 162 31.40 10.13 23.24
N LEU A 163 30.25 9.51 23.49
CA LEU A 163 29.68 9.36 24.83
C LEU A 163 29.85 7.90 25.26
N PRO A 164 30.37 7.67 26.47
CA PRO A 164 31.01 6.43 26.84
C PRO A 164 30.01 5.30 26.97
N LEU A 165 30.53 4.10 26.66
CA LEU A 165 29.94 2.80 26.93
C LEU A 165 29.11 2.77 28.22
N GLY A 166 27.85 2.38 28.07
CA GLY A 166 27.05 1.82 29.14
C GLY A 166 25.82 2.65 29.52
N SER A 167 24.67 2.27 28.98
CA SER A 167 23.50 2.02 29.82
C SER A 167 22.45 1.15 29.13
N PRO A 168 21.72 0.34 29.92
CA PRO A 168 21.37 -1.02 29.56
C PRO A 168 19.92 -1.13 29.10
N CYS A 169 19.70 -1.83 28.00
CA CYS A 169 18.44 -2.51 27.74
C CYS A 169 18.80 -3.98 27.52
N ASP A 170 19.30 -4.62 28.57
CA ASP A 170 19.61 -6.05 28.58
C ASP A 170 18.33 -6.88 28.64
N ASP A 171 18.39 -7.98 27.91
CA ASP A 171 17.36 -8.94 27.60
C ASP A 171 16.62 -9.51 28.82
N SER A 172 15.29 -9.52 28.71
CA SER A 172 14.43 -10.36 29.53
C SER A 172 14.44 -11.81 29.03
N THR A 173 15.52 -12.55 29.28
CA THR A 173 15.49 -14.03 29.24
C THR A 173 16.21 -14.61 30.45
N GLY A 174 15.57 -14.55 31.61
CA GLY A 174 15.96 -15.31 32.79
C GLY A 174 15.33 -16.70 32.78
N LEU A 175 16.09 -17.73 32.40
CA LEU A 175 15.82 -19.14 32.72
C LEU A 175 17.08 -19.99 32.50
N HIS A 176 18.02 -19.95 33.45
CA HIS A 176 18.82 -21.13 33.77
C HIS A 176 19.53 -21.06 35.14
N SER A 177 19.18 -22.06 35.97
CA SER A 177 20.06 -22.79 36.89
C SER A 177 20.74 -22.03 38.04
N GLY A 178 20.08 -22.02 39.20
CA GLY A 178 20.72 -21.80 40.49
C GLY A 178 21.23 -23.13 41.07
N GLN A 179 22.55 -23.26 41.19
CA GLN A 179 23.21 -24.21 42.09
C GLN A 179 23.73 -23.47 43.32
N GLY A 180 23.57 -24.07 44.50
CA GLY A 180 24.23 -23.66 45.75
C GLY A 180 23.46 -24.16 46.98
N LEU A 181 23.73 -25.38 47.45
CA LEU A 181 24.57 -25.65 48.63
C LEU A 181 23.94 -25.20 49.97
N LEU A 182 23.29 -26.14 50.65
CA LEU A 182 23.17 -26.18 52.11
C LEU A 182 23.64 -27.56 52.57
N GLU A 183 24.74 -27.57 53.33
CA GLU A 183 25.26 -28.73 54.04
C GLU A 183 24.36 -29.16 55.21
N GLY A 184 24.39 -30.46 55.53
CA GLY A 184 24.66 -30.89 56.91
C GLY A 184 23.50 -31.48 57.74
N LEU A 185 23.69 -32.76 58.11
CA LEU A 185 23.31 -33.39 59.40
C LEU A 185 21.82 -33.65 59.70
N LEU A 186 21.41 -34.93 59.67
CA LEU A 186 21.30 -35.84 60.85
C LEU A 186 20.45 -37.09 60.52
N GLN A 187 20.94 -38.23 61.03
CA GLN A 187 20.32 -39.56 61.25
C GLN A 187 19.08 -39.97 60.44
#